data_AF-A0A132T6T5-F1
#
_entry.id   AF-A0A132T6T5-F1
#
_cell.length_a   1.000
_cell.length_b   1.000
_cell.length_c   1.000
_cell.angle_alpha   90.00
_cell.angle_beta   90.00
_cell.angle_gamma   90.00
#
_symmetry.space_group_name_H-M   'P 1'
#
loop_
_entity.id
_entity.type
_entity.pdbx_description
1 polymer ?
#
loop_
_entity_poly.entity_id
_entity_poly.type
_entity_poly.pdbx_seq_one_letter_code
_entity_poly.pdbx_strand_id
1 'polypeptide(L)'
;MALVTITGDTIRDGSGRKDNRPWYFTPEGYQNGNPGVVTPRRSRPLIPSNGVLTAELEGGISGYIENPDGQRWLVTIPLVDSPLWEVIEAGVAYPPDTSQARLAAAVGLYVEQHAGELTIDDVQADEDGNLHFFYRGELVATTSLPLSSNLTVVTDEHGTTLYANGEPLV
;
A
#
# COMPACT_ATOMS: atom_id res chain seq x y z
N MET A 1 -1.34 17.27 6.64
CA MET A 1 -1.87 16.03 6.02
C MET A 1 -2.85 16.43 4.92
N ALA A 2 -2.99 15.61 3.88
CA ALA A 2 -3.81 15.92 2.72
C ALA A 2 -5.19 15.26 2.82
N LEU A 3 -6.22 15.92 2.28
CA LEU A 3 -7.53 15.31 2.08
C LEU A 3 -7.47 14.41 0.84
N VAL A 4 -8.09 13.25 0.95
CA VAL A 4 -8.26 12.27 -0.14
C VAL A 4 -9.73 11.95 -0.31
N THR A 5 -10.10 11.56 -1.52
CA THR A 5 -11.47 11.23 -1.90
C THR A 5 -11.66 9.72 -1.86
N ILE A 6 -12.61 9.28 -1.03
CA ILE A 6 -13.10 7.90 -1.02
C ILE A 6 -14.43 7.83 -1.76
N THR A 7 -14.50 6.96 -2.78
CA THR A 7 -15.68 6.85 -3.66
C THR A 7 -16.27 5.44 -3.66
N GLY A 8 -17.56 5.32 -3.38
CA GLY A 8 -18.31 4.07 -3.51
C GLY A 8 -19.36 4.16 -4.61
N ASP A 9 -19.12 3.54 -5.77
CA ASP A 9 -19.98 3.66 -6.95
C ASP A 9 -21.25 2.77 -6.92
N THR A 10 -21.34 1.88 -5.93
CA THR A 10 -22.36 0.83 -5.86
C THR A 10 -23.00 0.70 -4.48
N ILE A 11 -23.35 1.82 -3.85
CA ILE A 11 -24.05 1.79 -2.56
C ILE A 11 -25.49 1.32 -2.77
N ARG A 12 -25.76 0.08 -2.33
CA ARG A 12 -27.07 -0.56 -2.44
C ARG A 12 -27.51 -1.10 -1.09
N ASP A 13 -28.82 -1.06 -0.84
CA ASP A 13 -29.43 -1.70 0.32
C ASP A 13 -29.53 -3.22 0.12
N GLY A 14 -29.98 -3.95 1.15
CA GLY A 14 -30.21 -5.39 1.08
C GLY A 14 -31.24 -5.84 0.04
N SER A 15 -31.99 -4.92 -0.57
CA SER A 15 -32.93 -5.19 -1.68
C SER A 15 -32.31 -4.93 -3.05
N GLY A 16 -31.06 -4.47 -3.11
CA GLY A 16 -30.34 -4.12 -4.34
C GLY A 16 -30.69 -2.73 -4.88
N ARG A 17 -31.48 -1.94 -4.16
CA ARG A 17 -31.81 -0.55 -4.55
C ARG A 17 -30.71 0.39 -4.10
N LYS A 18 -30.56 1.50 -4.81
CA LYS A 18 -29.60 2.55 -4.46
C LYS A 18 -29.91 3.07 -3.05
N ASP A 19 -28.95 2.93 -2.15
CA ASP A 19 -29.10 3.41 -0.78
C ASP A 19 -28.47 4.79 -0.65
N ASN A 20 -29.26 5.77 -0.21
CA ASN A 20 -28.87 7.16 -0.01
C ASN A 20 -28.97 7.57 1.47
N ARG A 21 -29.09 6.59 2.39
CA ARG A 21 -29.08 6.84 3.84
C ARG A 21 -27.67 7.26 4.29
N PRO A 22 -27.54 7.96 5.43
CA PRO A 22 -26.27 8.53 5.87
C PRO A 22 -25.27 7.47 6.37
N TRP A 23 -24.03 7.59 5.89
CA TRP A 23 -22.85 6.89 6.38
C TRP A 23 -22.01 7.79 7.27
N TYR A 24 -21.09 7.21 8.03
CA TYR A 24 -20.24 7.97 8.94
C TYR A 24 -18.82 7.41 9.01
N PHE A 25 -17.87 8.30 9.28
CA PHE A 25 -16.50 7.93 9.62
C PHE A 25 -16.19 8.37 11.04
N THR A 26 -15.54 7.51 11.83
CA THR A 26 -15.13 7.82 13.20
C THR A 26 -13.69 7.34 13.43
N PRO A 27 -12.72 8.23 13.71
CA PRO A 27 -11.34 7.80 13.97
C PRO A 27 -11.27 6.83 15.16
N GLU A 28 -10.40 5.81 15.06
CA GLU A 28 -10.26 4.74 16.07
C GLU A 28 -9.58 5.23 17.35
N GLY A 29 -8.66 6.19 17.21
CA GLY A 29 -7.85 6.69 18.31
C GLY A 29 -7.75 8.21 18.35
N TYR A 30 -7.16 8.68 19.45
CA TYR A 30 -6.76 10.07 19.65
C TYR A 30 -5.85 10.52 18.51
N GLN A 31 -6.25 11.55 17.78
CA GLN A 31 -5.35 12.23 16.87
C GLN A 31 -4.78 13.46 17.57
N ASN A 32 -3.47 13.45 17.76
CA ASN A 32 -2.73 14.54 18.37
C ASN A 32 -2.64 15.70 17.38
N GLY A 33 -3.71 16.49 17.28
CA GLY A 33 -3.56 17.89 16.92
C GLY A 33 -2.77 18.57 18.04
N ASN A 34 -1.75 19.35 17.69
CA ASN A 34 -0.98 20.25 18.56
C ASN A 34 -1.75 20.75 19.82
N PRO A 35 -1.06 20.96 20.96
CA PRO A 35 -1.42 20.37 22.25
C PRO A 35 -2.85 20.67 22.73
N GLY A 36 -3.64 19.61 22.97
CA GLY A 36 -4.67 19.62 24.01
C GLY A 36 -6.14 19.66 23.58
N VAL A 37 -6.49 19.50 22.28
CA VAL A 37 -7.89 19.42 21.87
C VAL A 37 -8.26 18.01 21.44
N VAL A 38 -8.89 17.29 22.37
CA VAL A 38 -9.46 15.96 22.17
C VAL A 38 -10.85 16.11 21.56
N THR A 39 -11.05 15.71 20.31
CA THR A 39 -12.40 15.35 19.84
C THR A 39 -12.34 14.15 18.91
N PRO A 40 -12.73 12.93 19.34
CA PRO A 40 -13.11 11.87 18.42
C PRO A 40 -14.47 12.24 17.83
N ARG A 41 -14.50 13.26 16.97
CA ARG A 41 -15.76 13.72 16.40
C ARG A 41 -16.07 12.83 15.21
N ARG A 42 -17.09 11.97 15.36
CA ARG A 42 -17.81 11.36 14.24
C ARG A 42 -17.96 12.40 13.13
N SER A 43 -17.66 12.00 11.89
CA SER A 43 -17.78 12.88 10.74
C SER A 43 -19.20 13.44 10.63
N ARG A 44 -19.34 14.48 9.81
CA ARG A 44 -20.67 14.81 9.28
C ARG A 44 -21.23 13.60 8.52
N PRO A 45 -22.56 13.45 8.42
CA PRO A 45 -23.15 12.40 7.60
C PRO A 45 -22.60 12.44 6.18
N LEU A 46 -22.05 11.33 5.72
CA LEU A 46 -21.61 11.11 4.35
C LEU A 46 -22.82 10.54 3.61
N ILE A 47 -23.47 11.35 2.77
CA ILE A 47 -24.75 11.00 2.14
C ILE A 47 -24.48 10.57 0.70
N PRO A 48 -24.72 9.31 0.33
CA PRO A 48 -24.67 8.89 -1.07
C PRO A 48 -25.71 9.64 -1.90
N SER A 49 -25.33 10.02 -3.11
CA SER A 49 -26.25 10.58 -4.11
C SER A 49 -26.43 9.56 -5.22
N ASN A 50 -27.67 9.10 -5.42
CA ASN A 50 -28.01 8.14 -6.47
C ASN A 50 -27.16 6.84 -6.39
N GLY A 51 -26.88 6.37 -5.17
CA GLY A 51 -26.06 5.17 -4.93
C GLY A 51 -24.56 5.37 -5.09
N VAL A 52 -24.09 6.61 -5.25
CA VAL A 52 -22.67 6.96 -5.28
C VAL A 52 -22.33 7.72 -4.01
N LEU A 53 -21.47 7.15 -3.16
CA LEU A 53 -20.91 7.84 -2.00
C LEU A 53 -19.59 8.51 -2.40
N THR A 54 -19.41 9.76 -2.00
CA THR A 54 -18.13 10.47 -2.12
C THR A 54 -17.83 11.12 -0.79
N ALA A 55 -16.65 10.87 -0.24
CA ALA A 55 -16.23 11.40 1.06
C ALA A 55 -14.79 11.92 0.99
N GLU A 56 -14.58 13.17 1.38
CA GLU A 56 -13.25 13.72 1.59
C GLU A 56 -12.81 13.42 3.03
N LEU A 57 -11.76 12.63 3.17
CA LEU A 57 -11.21 12.18 4.46
C LEU A 57 -9.72 12.49 4.52
N GLU A 58 -9.19 12.63 5.72
CA GLU A 58 -7.76 12.84 5.92
C GLU A 58 -6.98 11.53 5.74
N GLY A 59 -5.99 11.54 4.85
CA GLY A 59 -5.18 10.37 4.56
C GLY A 59 -4.28 9.95 5.71
N GLY A 60 -4.09 8.64 5.89
CA GLY A 60 -3.27 8.05 6.96
C GLY A 60 -3.99 7.90 8.31
N ILE A 61 -5.29 8.23 8.38
CA ILE A 61 -6.08 8.10 9.60
C ILE A 61 -6.70 6.71 9.68
N SER A 62 -6.48 6.00 10.78
CA SER A 62 -7.22 4.77 11.10
C SER A 62 -8.54 5.09 11.79
N GLY A 63 -9.62 4.46 11.35
CA GLY A 63 -10.97 4.71 11.86
C GLY A 63 -12.01 3.74 11.35
N TYR A 64 -13.21 3.89 11.88
CA TYR A 64 -14.38 3.09 11.55
C TYR A 64 -15.23 3.78 10.50
N ILE A 65 -15.47 3.10 9.38
CA ILE A 65 -16.57 3.43 8.46
C ILE A 65 -17.82 2.71 8.95
N GLU A 66 -18.92 3.43 9.11
CA GLU A 66 -20.21 2.92 9.58
C GLU A 66 -21.30 3.13 8.53
N ASN A 67 -22.01 2.06 8.17
CA ASN A 67 -23.16 2.13 7.28
C ASN A 67 -24.46 2.48 8.04
N PRO A 68 -25.57 2.77 7.32
CA PRO A 68 -26.86 3.09 7.93
C PRO A 68 -27.47 1.98 8.79
N ASP A 69 -27.06 0.73 8.57
CA ASP A 69 -27.53 -0.44 9.31
C ASP A 69 -26.68 -0.73 10.57
N GLY A 70 -25.69 0.12 10.85
CA GLY A 70 -24.83 0.04 12.03
C GLY A 70 -23.64 -0.92 11.89
N GLN A 71 -23.41 -1.47 10.70
CA GLN A 71 -22.22 -2.26 10.41
C GLN A 71 -21.00 -1.35 10.34
N ARG A 72 -19.91 -1.78 10.97
CA ARG A 72 -18.67 -1.00 11.11
C ARG A 72 -17.47 -1.79 10.59
N TRP A 73 -16.61 -1.12 9.85
CA TRP A 73 -15.34 -1.66 9.38
C TRP A 73 -14.20 -0.77 9.85
N LEU A 74 -13.20 -1.38 10.48
CA LEU A 74 -11.98 -0.71 10.86
C LEU A 74 -11.06 -0.63 9.63
N VAL A 75 -10.68 0.57 9.24
CA VAL A 75 -9.88 0.83 8.03
C VAL A 75 -8.81 1.88 8.31
N THR A 76 -7.80 1.94 7.45
CA THR A 76 -6.86 3.07 7.37
C THR A 76 -7.12 3.82 6.07
N ILE A 77 -7.38 5.11 6.16
CA ILE A 77 -7.63 5.95 4.98
C ILE A 77 -6.34 6.04 4.16
N PRO A 78 -6.36 5.69 2.85
CA PRO A 78 -5.18 5.78 1.99
C PRO A 78 -4.64 7.21 1.86
N LEU A 79 -3.42 7.35 1.36
CA LEU A 79 -2.80 8.65 1.07
C LEU A 79 -3.17 9.20 -0.32
N VAL A 80 -3.94 8.44 -1.09
CA VAL A 80 -4.41 8.78 -2.43
C VAL A 80 -5.92 8.52 -2.52
N ASP A 81 -6.57 9.10 -3.52
CA ASP A 81 -7.98 8.82 -3.80
C ASP A 81 -8.17 7.32 -4.05
N SER A 82 -9.23 6.74 -3.50
CA SER A 82 -9.41 5.28 -3.53
C SER A 82 -10.88 4.86 -3.51
N PRO A 83 -11.22 3.71 -4.11
CA PRO A 83 -12.55 3.14 -4.01
C PRO A 83 -12.89 2.69 -2.58
N LEU A 84 -14.11 3.00 -2.11
CA LEU A 84 -14.60 2.66 -0.78
C LEU A 84 -14.46 1.16 -0.47
N TRP A 85 -14.85 0.32 -1.44
CA TRP A 85 -14.88 -1.12 -1.22
C TRP A 85 -13.48 -1.72 -1.11
N GLU A 86 -12.52 -1.21 -1.86
CA GLU A 86 -11.11 -1.62 -1.73
C GLU A 86 -10.54 -1.23 -0.36
N VAL A 87 -10.90 -0.04 0.15
CA VAL A 87 -10.51 0.39 1.50
C VAL A 87 -11.11 -0.51 2.58
N ILE A 88 -12.39 -0.88 2.45
CA ILE A 88 -13.05 -1.80 3.38
C ILE A 88 -12.46 -3.21 3.28
N GLU A 89 -12.27 -3.73 2.07
CA GLU A 89 -11.67 -5.05 1.83
C GLU A 89 -10.26 -5.14 2.41
N ALA A 90 -9.43 -4.12 2.17
CA ALA A 90 -8.11 -4.02 2.76
C ALA A 90 -8.16 -4.01 4.29
N GLY A 91 -9.07 -3.24 4.90
CA GLY A 91 -9.23 -3.22 6.36
C GLY A 91 -9.72 -4.53 6.97
N VAL A 92 -10.51 -5.32 6.22
CA VAL A 92 -10.97 -6.65 6.63
C VAL A 92 -9.86 -7.70 6.47
N ALA A 93 -9.12 -7.66 5.37
CA ALA A 93 -8.04 -8.60 5.07
C ALA A 93 -6.80 -8.35 5.93
N TYR A 94 -6.47 -7.08 6.16
CA TYR A 94 -5.32 -6.61 6.91
C TYR A 94 -5.76 -5.57 7.94
N PRO A 95 -6.26 -6.01 9.10
CA PRO A 95 -6.64 -5.12 10.19
C PRO A 95 -5.51 -4.12 10.52
N PRO A 96 -5.81 -2.84 10.84
CA PRO A 96 -4.79 -1.84 11.15
C PRO A 96 -3.84 -2.18 12.30
N ASP A 97 -4.23 -3.10 13.20
CA ASP A 97 -3.40 -3.63 14.27
C ASP A 97 -2.48 -4.79 13.82
N THR A 98 -2.47 -5.12 12.53
CA THR A 98 -1.57 -6.12 11.97
C THR A 98 -0.12 -5.71 12.19
N SER A 99 0.61 -6.50 12.97
CA SER A 99 2.02 -6.22 13.28
C SER A 99 2.88 -6.14 12.02
N GLN A 100 3.85 -5.22 12.01
CA GLN A 100 4.83 -5.08 10.93
C GLN A 100 5.56 -6.39 10.60
N ALA A 101 5.84 -7.23 11.60
CA ALA A 101 6.48 -8.54 11.39
C ALA A 101 5.62 -9.48 10.53
N ARG A 102 4.29 -9.48 10.71
CA ARG A 102 3.37 -10.28 9.90
C ARG A 102 3.26 -9.75 8.46
N LEU A 103 3.23 -8.43 8.30
CA LEU A 103 3.25 -7.81 6.98
C LEU A 103 4.56 -8.13 6.24
N ALA A 104 5.70 -7.98 6.91
CA ALA A 104 7.01 -8.32 6.34
C ALA A 104 7.09 -9.81 5.95
N ALA A 105 6.56 -10.70 6.77
CA ALA A 105 6.50 -12.13 6.43
C ALA A 105 5.59 -12.41 5.22
N ALA A 106 4.43 -11.76 5.13
CA ALA A 106 3.52 -11.92 3.99
C ALA A 106 4.13 -11.37 2.69
N VAL A 107 4.78 -10.20 2.75
CA VAL A 107 5.51 -9.61 1.62
C VAL A 107 6.69 -10.51 1.23
N GLY A 108 7.45 -11.02 2.21
CA GLY A 108 8.55 -11.96 1.98
C GLY A 108 8.08 -13.21 1.25
N LEU A 109 7.00 -13.84 1.72
CA LEU A 109 6.38 -15.00 1.05
C LEU A 109 5.91 -14.67 -0.36
N TYR A 110 5.30 -13.50 -0.58
CA TYR A 110 4.88 -13.08 -1.90
C TYR A 110 6.08 -12.93 -2.85
N VAL A 111 7.14 -12.24 -2.40
CA VAL A 111 8.37 -12.04 -3.16
C VAL A 111 9.04 -13.38 -3.46
N GLU A 112 9.13 -14.29 -2.50
CA GLU A 112 9.69 -15.64 -2.70
C GLU A 112 8.88 -16.44 -3.73
N GLN A 113 7.55 -16.39 -3.66
CA GLN A 113 6.68 -17.11 -4.58
C GLN A 113 6.68 -16.54 -6.00
N HIS A 114 6.92 -15.25 -6.15
CA HIS A 114 6.95 -14.55 -7.44
C HIS A 114 8.37 -14.12 -7.83
N ALA A 115 9.40 -14.70 -7.23
CA ALA A 115 10.80 -14.33 -7.47
C ALA A 115 11.18 -14.46 -8.95
N GLY A 116 10.64 -15.46 -9.65
CA GLY A 116 10.85 -15.64 -11.09
C GLY A 116 10.18 -14.60 -11.99
N GLU A 117 9.22 -13.83 -11.47
CA GLU A 117 8.57 -12.71 -12.18
C GLU A 117 9.21 -11.35 -11.84
N LEU A 118 9.99 -11.31 -10.75
CA LEU A 118 10.77 -10.17 -10.31
C LEU A 118 12.19 -10.25 -10.91
N THR A 119 12.28 -10.20 -12.24
CA THR A 119 13.58 -10.16 -12.92
C THR A 119 14.17 -8.78 -12.81
N ILE A 120 15.43 -8.69 -12.38
CA ILE A 120 16.21 -7.45 -12.51
C ILE A 120 16.46 -7.24 -14.01
N ASP A 121 15.98 -6.11 -14.52
CA ASP A 121 16.03 -5.82 -15.95
C ASP A 121 17.39 -5.29 -16.37
N ASP A 122 18.11 -4.63 -15.44
CA ASP A 122 19.41 -4.03 -15.70
C ASP A 122 20.26 -3.94 -14.43
N VAL A 123 21.58 -4.10 -14.58
CA VAL A 123 22.56 -3.93 -13.51
C VAL A 123 23.70 -3.06 -14.04
N GLN A 124 23.88 -1.88 -13.45
CA GLN A 124 24.93 -0.94 -13.84
C GLN A 124 25.99 -0.83 -12.76
N ALA A 125 27.26 -0.67 -13.16
CA ALA A 125 28.34 -0.36 -12.25
C ALA A 125 28.71 1.13 -12.36
N ASP A 126 28.95 1.80 -11.23
CA ASP A 126 29.51 3.16 -11.21
C ASP A 126 31.05 3.14 -11.24
N GLU A 127 31.65 4.34 -11.37
CA GLU A 127 33.11 4.52 -11.37
C GLU A 127 33.76 4.13 -10.02
N ASP A 128 32.97 4.09 -8.95
CA ASP A 128 33.40 3.76 -7.59
C ASP A 128 33.29 2.24 -7.28
N GLY A 129 32.80 1.43 -8.24
CA GLY A 129 32.66 -0.02 -8.11
C GLY A 129 31.41 -0.47 -7.36
N ASN A 130 30.41 0.39 -7.21
CA ASN A 130 29.09 0.01 -6.71
C ASN A 130 28.24 -0.58 -7.83
N LEU A 131 27.41 -1.56 -7.47
CA LEU A 131 26.39 -2.10 -8.36
C LEU A 131 25.04 -1.48 -8.06
N HIS A 132 24.38 -1.04 -9.12
CA HIS A 132 23.05 -0.47 -9.15
C HIS A 132 22.13 -1.46 -9.86
N PHE A 133 21.11 -1.94 -9.15
CA PHE A 133 20.14 -2.88 -9.67
C PHE A 133 18.87 -2.14 -10.05
N PHE A 134 18.37 -2.37 -11.26
CA PHE A 134 17.19 -1.71 -11.79
C PHE A 134 16.06 -2.69 -12.08
N TYR A 135 14.84 -2.29 -11.73
CA TYR A 135 13.60 -2.97 -12.07
C TYR A 135 12.69 -1.99 -12.78
N ARG A 136 12.25 -2.31 -14.01
CA ARG A 136 11.43 -1.44 -14.87
C ARG A 136 12.00 -0.02 -15.05
N GLY A 137 13.33 0.10 -15.05
CA GLY A 137 14.04 1.37 -15.17
C GLY A 137 14.16 2.18 -13.87
N GLU A 138 13.68 1.68 -12.74
CA GLU A 138 13.87 2.30 -11.43
C GLU A 138 14.99 1.61 -10.65
N LEU A 139 15.86 2.39 -10.01
CA LEU A 139 16.90 1.90 -9.11
C LEU A 139 16.25 1.28 -7.87
N VAL A 140 16.40 -0.02 -7.67
CA VAL A 140 15.80 -0.75 -6.54
C VAL A 140 16.80 -1.11 -5.44
N ALA A 141 18.09 -1.22 -5.77
CA ALA A 141 19.13 -1.49 -4.80
C ALA A 141 20.49 -0.96 -5.27
N THR A 142 21.33 -0.59 -4.30
CA THR A 142 22.76 -0.33 -4.52
C THR A 142 23.55 -1.17 -3.53
N THR A 143 24.58 -1.87 -4.00
CA THR A 143 25.55 -2.55 -3.12
C THR A 143 26.97 -2.16 -3.48
N SER A 144 27.80 -1.99 -2.47
CA SER A 144 29.26 -1.92 -2.64
C SER A 144 29.81 -3.34 -2.58
N LEU A 145 30.65 -3.70 -3.55
CA LEU A 145 31.42 -4.93 -3.49
C LEU A 145 32.83 -4.64 -2.95
N PRO A 146 33.45 -5.58 -2.22
CA PRO A 146 34.84 -5.43 -1.85
C PRO A 146 35.71 -5.39 -3.12
N LEU A 147 36.56 -4.35 -3.21
CA LEU A 147 37.45 -3.95 -4.32
C LEU A 147 38.38 -5.04 -4.90
N SER A 148 38.35 -6.27 -4.39
CA SER A 148 39.21 -7.39 -4.80
C SER A 148 38.58 -8.34 -5.82
N SER A 149 37.41 -8.02 -6.38
CA SER A 149 36.64 -8.94 -7.22
C SER A 149 36.57 -8.44 -8.66
N ASN A 150 37.08 -9.21 -9.62
CA ASN A 150 36.83 -8.95 -11.04
C ASN A 150 35.40 -9.36 -11.34
N LEU A 151 34.50 -8.39 -11.45
CA LEU A 151 33.10 -8.64 -11.74
C LEU A 151 32.86 -8.61 -13.25
N THR A 152 32.09 -9.56 -13.76
CA THR A 152 31.59 -9.56 -15.14
C THR A 152 30.08 -9.75 -15.09
N VAL A 153 29.34 -8.83 -15.68
CA VAL A 153 27.89 -8.95 -15.86
C VAL A 153 27.66 -9.55 -17.24
N VAL A 154 26.95 -10.67 -17.31
CA VAL A 154 26.54 -11.29 -18.57
C VAL A 154 25.02 -11.31 -18.60
N THR A 155 24.44 -10.58 -19.56
CA THR A 155 23.00 -10.62 -19.83
C THR A 155 22.76 -11.42 -21.09
N ASP A 156 21.94 -12.47 -20.99
CA ASP A 156 21.52 -13.31 -22.11
C ASP A 156 19.99 -13.49 -22.15
N GLU A 157 19.50 -14.35 -23.03
CA GLU A 157 18.06 -14.63 -23.19
C GLU A 157 17.41 -15.32 -21.96
N HIS A 158 18.21 -15.76 -20.99
CA HIS A 158 17.78 -16.38 -19.74
C HIS A 158 17.90 -15.43 -18.53
N GLY A 159 18.39 -14.21 -18.72
CA GLY A 159 18.46 -13.16 -17.69
C GLY A 159 19.86 -12.56 -17.52
N THR A 160 20.04 -11.84 -16.42
CA THR A 160 21.34 -11.23 -16.06
C THR A 160 22.03 -12.08 -15.01
N THR A 161 23.18 -12.65 -15.34
CA THR A 161 24.05 -13.40 -14.42
C THR A 161 25.27 -12.56 -14.04
N LEU A 162 25.51 -12.43 -12.74
CA LEU A 162 26.70 -11.79 -12.20
C LEU A 162 27.80 -12.82 -12.04
N TYR A 163 29.02 -12.52 -12.48
CA TYR A 163 30.19 -13.35 -12.24
C TYR A 163 31.19 -12.59 -11.37
N ALA A 164 31.72 -13.22 -10.33
CA ALA A 164 32.86 -12.71 -9.58
C ALA A 164 34.05 -13.66 -9.75
N ASN A 165 35.16 -13.11 -10.23
CA ASN A 165 36.39 -13.85 -10.51
C ASN A 165 36.18 -15.06 -11.44
N GLY A 166 35.20 -14.94 -12.36
CA GLY A 166 34.85 -16.00 -13.33
C GLY A 166 33.83 -17.03 -12.83
N GLU A 167 33.38 -16.93 -11.58
CA GLU A 167 32.35 -17.82 -11.01
C GLU A 167 30.99 -17.10 -10.93
N PRO A 168 29.87 -17.75 -11.28
CA PRO A 168 28.55 -17.15 -11.20
C PRO A 168 28.15 -16.91 -9.73
N LEU A 169 27.79 -15.67 -9.43
CA LEU A 169 27.12 -15.26 -8.21
C LEU A 169 25.62 -15.41 -8.43
N VAL A 170 25.14 -16.64 -8.17
CA VAL A 170 23.74 -17.11 -8.07
C VAL A 170 22.71 -16.39 -8.93
#